data_AF-M2Y4I8-F1
#
_entry.id   AF-M2Y4I8-F1
#
_cell.length_a   1.000
_cell.length_b   1.000
_cell.length_c   1.000
_cell.angle_alpha   90.00
_cell.angle_beta   90.00
_cell.angle_gamma   90.00
#
_symmetry.space_group_name_H-M   'P 1'
#
loop_
_entity.id
_entity.type
_entity.pdbx_description
1 polymer ?
#
loop_
_entity_poly.entity_id
_entity_poly.type
_entity_poly.pdbx_seq_one_letter_code
_entity_poly.pdbx_strand_id
1 'polypeptide(L)'
;MLRLKFRTFYTYVLRRPNGEPFYVGKGIGFRVLNHEVEADGDKGSYKLNIIRQIRLTGAEILYEIDLFHPDEVTALERERELIRKIGRADFGLGPLTNLTDGGEGATNLSPISKEKHRTTLSGISGEGGERDIVNTYFHGLHPAAIGIASIPVKPLSEFKPNKARGNTKPESRKAFLRQALALLASIRAHGVTPVAIGSRIPRRFVANDVPAIIENGVLSRMLNSDIVRVETGHRPDEEVLVLTERGFHELSAAL
;
A
#
# COMPACT_ATOMS: atom_id res chain seq x y z
N MET A 1 14.77 -17.07 -33.95
CA MET A 1 15.87 -16.28 -33.36
C MET A 1 15.43 -15.82 -31.97
N LEU A 2 15.76 -16.59 -30.92
CA LEU A 2 15.36 -16.28 -29.55
C LEU A 2 16.27 -15.16 -29.02
N ARG A 3 15.75 -13.93 -28.93
CA ARG A 3 16.49 -12.81 -28.33
C ARG A 3 16.32 -12.91 -26.81
N LEU A 4 17.24 -13.60 -26.12
CA LEU A 4 17.34 -13.54 -24.67
C LEU A 4 17.52 -12.07 -24.28
N LYS A 5 16.47 -11.45 -23.72
CA LYS A 5 16.56 -10.13 -23.09
C LYS A 5 17.30 -10.31 -21.77
N PHE A 6 18.64 -10.28 -21.82
CA PHE A 6 19.42 -10.05 -20.61
C PHE A 6 19.05 -8.63 -20.11
N ARG A 7 18.29 -8.56 -19.02
CA ARG A 7 18.04 -7.31 -18.33
C ARG A 7 19.26 -7.04 -17.49
N THR A 8 20.12 -6.12 -17.92
CA THR A 8 21.23 -5.67 -17.09
C THR A 8 20.69 -4.86 -15.93
N PHE A 9 20.89 -5.35 -14.72
CA PHE A 9 20.58 -4.63 -13.49
C PHE A 9 21.73 -3.70 -13.15
N TYR A 10 21.48 -2.65 -12.39
CA TYR A 10 22.52 -1.80 -11.86
C TYR A 10 22.13 -1.22 -10.51
N THR A 11 23.13 -0.97 -9.67
CA THR A 11 23.01 -0.17 -8.45
C THR A 11 23.42 1.27 -8.73
N TYR A 12 22.75 2.23 -8.10
CA TYR A 12 23.02 3.65 -8.28
C TYR A 12 22.85 4.41 -6.97
N VAL A 13 23.49 5.57 -6.90
CA VAL A 13 23.41 6.54 -5.81
C VAL A 13 22.91 7.86 -6.40
N LEU A 14 21.88 8.43 -5.79
CA LEU A 14 21.48 9.82 -6.04
C LEU A 14 22.19 10.72 -5.03
N ARG A 15 22.79 11.79 -5.53
CA ARG A 15 23.54 12.75 -4.73
C ARG A 15 23.00 14.16 -4.90
N ARG A 16 23.16 14.94 -3.83
CA ARG A 16 22.91 16.38 -3.84
C ARG A 16 23.97 17.08 -4.71
N PRO A 17 23.76 18.37 -5.08
CA PRO A 17 24.75 19.14 -5.84
C PRO A 17 26.14 19.21 -5.18
N ASN A 18 26.19 19.14 -3.84
CA ASN A 18 27.45 19.12 -3.07
C ASN A 18 28.12 17.74 -2.99
N GLY A 19 27.60 16.72 -3.70
CA GLY A 19 28.12 15.35 -3.71
C GLY A 19 27.63 14.46 -2.57
N GLU A 20 26.86 14.98 -1.60
CA GLU A 20 26.34 14.16 -0.49
C GLU A 20 25.31 13.12 -1.01
N PRO A 21 25.47 11.83 -0.71
CA PRO A 21 24.51 10.80 -1.12
C PRO A 21 23.23 10.93 -0.29
N PHE A 22 22.06 10.87 -0.95
CA PHE A 22 20.78 10.92 -0.23
C PHE A 22 19.86 9.74 -0.54
N TYR A 23 20.18 8.92 -1.55
CA TYR A 23 19.39 7.74 -1.87
C TYR A 23 20.25 6.70 -2.60
N VAL A 24 20.04 5.42 -2.28
CA VAL A 24 20.61 4.28 -3.00
C VAL A 24 19.46 3.46 -3.58
N GLY A 25 19.61 2.96 -4.81
CA GLY A 25 18.65 2.02 -5.36
C GLY A 25 19.24 1.07 -6.37
N LYS A 26 18.50 -0.01 -6.66
CA LYS A 26 18.69 -0.81 -7.87
C LYS A 26 17.75 -0.41 -9.01
N GLY A 27 18.14 -0.70 -10.24
CA GLY A 27 17.36 -0.37 -11.42
C GLY A 27 17.69 -1.20 -12.64
N ILE A 28 16.84 -1.03 -13.65
CA ILE A 28 17.02 -1.49 -15.04
C ILE A 28 16.58 -0.34 -15.95
N GLY A 29 17.19 -0.23 -17.14
CA GLY A 29 16.89 0.86 -18.08
C GLY A 29 17.03 2.24 -17.44
N PHE A 30 16.01 3.10 -17.58
CA PHE A 30 16.03 4.49 -17.09
C PHE A 30 15.54 4.67 -15.64
N ARG A 31 15.55 3.60 -14.82
CA ARG A 31 15.04 3.67 -13.43
C ARG A 31 15.63 4.81 -12.60
N VAL A 32 16.92 5.07 -12.77
CA VAL A 32 17.64 6.15 -12.08
C VAL A 32 17.09 7.54 -12.44
N LEU A 33 16.68 7.76 -13.70
CA LEU A 33 16.11 9.03 -14.17
C LEU A 33 14.61 9.16 -13.79
N ASN A 34 13.90 8.04 -13.67
CA ASN A 34 12.46 8.06 -13.37
C ASN A 34 12.12 8.72 -12.01
N HIS A 35 13.09 8.85 -11.09
CA HIS A 35 12.86 9.51 -9.79
C HIS A 35 12.50 10.99 -9.93
N GLU A 36 13.05 11.63 -10.94
CA GLU A 36 12.77 13.02 -11.26
C GLU A 36 11.34 13.19 -11.81
N VAL A 37 10.91 12.28 -12.69
CA VAL A 37 9.51 12.23 -13.18
C VAL A 37 8.54 11.87 -12.05
N GLU A 38 8.93 10.98 -11.13
CA GLU A 38 8.13 10.68 -9.93
C GLU A 38 7.94 11.91 -9.04
N ALA A 39 8.89 12.84 -9.03
CA ALA A 39 8.84 14.05 -8.21
C ALA A 39 7.82 15.07 -8.73
N ASP A 40 7.42 15.00 -10.00
CA ASP A 40 6.42 15.88 -10.60
C ASP A 40 4.98 15.54 -10.17
N GLY A 41 4.75 14.34 -9.64
CA GLY A 41 3.43 13.92 -9.15
C GLY A 41 3.17 14.28 -7.67
N ASP A 42 1.96 14.01 -7.17
CA ASP A 42 1.51 14.37 -5.81
C ASP A 42 2.04 13.46 -4.68
N LYS A 43 2.89 12.48 -5.01
CA LYS A 43 3.39 11.53 -4.00
C LYS A 43 4.37 12.21 -3.05
N GLY A 44 4.10 12.11 -1.75
CA GLY A 44 5.01 12.55 -0.70
C GLY A 44 5.95 11.42 -0.25
N SER A 45 7.26 11.59 -0.46
CA SER A 45 8.28 10.79 0.21
C SER A 45 9.53 11.63 0.46
N TYR A 46 10.35 11.26 1.45
CA TYR A 46 11.53 12.04 1.82
C TYR A 46 12.48 12.23 0.62
N LYS A 47 12.77 11.15 -0.10
CA LYS A 47 13.52 11.15 -1.38
C LYS A 47 12.96 12.18 -2.39
N LEU A 48 11.66 12.13 -2.68
CA LEU A 48 11.04 13.02 -3.67
C LEU A 48 11.03 14.48 -3.21
N ASN A 49 10.85 14.72 -1.91
CA ASN A 49 10.92 16.06 -1.36
C ASN A 49 12.33 16.66 -1.52
N ILE A 50 13.39 15.89 -1.31
CA ILE A 50 14.76 16.35 -1.58
C ILE A 50 14.95 16.76 -3.05
N ILE A 51 14.47 15.93 -3.99
CA ILE A 51 14.56 16.22 -5.43
C ILE A 51 13.85 17.54 -5.76
N ARG A 52 12.62 17.73 -5.24
CA ARG A 52 11.87 18.99 -5.43
C ARG A 52 12.62 20.19 -4.86
N GLN A 53 13.18 20.08 -3.66
CA GLN A 53 13.93 21.18 -3.04
C GLN A 53 15.17 21.57 -3.85
N ILE A 54 15.91 20.59 -4.39
CA ILE A 54 17.08 20.85 -5.24
C ILE A 54 16.68 21.57 -6.54
N ARG A 55 15.58 21.14 -7.16
CA ARG A 55 15.07 21.80 -8.37
C ARG A 55 14.58 23.22 -8.12
N LEU A 56 13.98 23.49 -6.95
CA LEU A 56 13.54 24.85 -6.57
C LEU A 56 14.70 25.84 -6.51
N THR A 57 15.93 25.39 -6.23
CA THR A 57 17.12 26.24 -6.25
C THR A 57 17.76 26.36 -7.64
N GLY A 58 17.13 25.81 -8.69
CA GLY A 58 17.70 25.75 -10.04
C GLY A 58 18.87 24.79 -10.18
N ALA A 59 19.09 23.91 -9.20
CA ALA A 59 20.16 22.93 -9.21
C ALA A 59 19.65 21.55 -9.65
N GLU A 60 20.58 20.66 -10.01
CA GLU A 60 20.29 19.30 -10.44
C GLU A 60 20.79 18.27 -9.43
N ILE A 61 20.13 17.12 -9.37
CA ILE A 61 20.67 15.97 -8.64
C ILE A 61 21.77 15.31 -9.47
N LEU A 62 22.76 14.76 -8.78
CA LEU A 62 23.83 14.01 -9.43
C LEU A 62 23.52 12.52 -9.40
N TYR A 63 23.78 11.87 -10.53
CA TYR A 63 23.55 10.44 -10.74
C TYR A 63 24.89 9.70 -10.75
N GLU A 64 25.04 8.74 -9.85
CA GLU A 64 26.20 7.84 -9.83
C GLU A 64 25.74 6.41 -10.06
N ILE A 65 26.23 5.76 -11.13
CA ILE A 65 26.09 4.32 -11.30
C ILE A 65 27.23 3.66 -10.52
N ASP A 66 26.88 2.85 -9.54
CA ASP A 66 27.86 2.13 -8.71
C ASP A 66 28.37 0.89 -9.43
N LEU A 67 27.46 -0.01 -9.85
CA LEU A 67 27.85 -1.27 -10.48
C LEU A 67 26.72 -1.84 -11.34
N PHE A 68 27.09 -2.50 -12.45
CA PHE A 68 26.18 -3.32 -13.26
C PHE A 68 26.22 -4.78 -12.80
N HIS A 69 25.06 -5.42 -12.79
CA HIS A 69 24.85 -6.76 -12.26
C HIS A 69 24.19 -7.66 -13.32
N PRO A 70 24.62 -8.93 -13.44
CA PRO A 70 24.05 -9.87 -14.39
C PRO A 70 22.64 -10.35 -14.00
N ASP A 71 22.29 -10.28 -12.72
CA ASP A 71 21.03 -10.72 -12.17
C ASP A 71 20.51 -9.77 -11.07
N GLU A 72 19.26 -9.96 -10.67
CA GLU A 72 18.61 -9.10 -9.68
C GLU A 72 19.10 -9.35 -8.26
N VAL A 73 19.49 -10.58 -7.93
CA VAL A 73 19.92 -10.97 -6.57
C VAL A 73 21.22 -10.26 -6.23
N THR A 74 22.19 -10.29 -7.13
CA THR A 74 23.47 -9.58 -6.96
C THR A 74 23.29 -8.06 -6.86
N ALA A 75 22.39 -7.49 -7.66
CA ALA A 75 22.04 -6.07 -7.56
C ALA A 75 21.40 -5.70 -6.21
N LEU A 76 20.53 -6.56 -5.68
CA LEU A 76 19.90 -6.38 -4.38
C LEU A 76 20.91 -6.49 -3.24
N GLU A 77 21.84 -7.45 -3.29
CA GLU A 77 22.89 -7.60 -2.29
C GLU A 77 23.78 -6.35 -2.23
N ARG A 78 24.17 -5.82 -3.40
CA ARG A 78 24.96 -4.59 -3.49
C ARG A 78 24.18 -3.36 -3.01
N GLU A 79 22.89 -3.25 -3.32
CA GLU A 79 22.02 -2.19 -2.79
C GLU A 79 22.03 -2.19 -1.25
N ARG A 80 21.86 -3.36 -0.63
CA ARG A 80 21.89 -3.52 0.83
C ARG A 80 23.26 -3.12 1.41
N GLU A 81 24.33 -3.51 0.72
CA GLU A 81 25.69 -3.18 1.13
C GLU A 81 25.94 -1.68 1.13
N LEU A 82 25.56 -0.98 0.06
CA LEU A 82 25.68 0.47 -0.06
C LEU A 82 24.86 1.19 1.02
N ILE A 83 23.61 0.77 1.24
CA ILE A 83 22.75 1.38 2.27
C ILE A 83 23.37 1.25 3.66
N ARG A 84 23.88 0.05 3.99
CA ARG A 84 24.54 -0.21 5.26
C ARG A 84 25.87 0.56 5.39
N LYS A 85 26.64 0.69 4.31
CA LYS A 85 27.93 1.38 4.30
C LYS A 85 27.78 2.90 4.46
N ILE A 86 26.80 3.50 3.80
CA ILE A 86 26.59 4.96 3.82
C ILE A 86 25.76 5.37 5.05
N GLY A 87 24.79 4.55 5.47
CA GLY A 87 23.96 4.79 6.64
C GLY A 87 22.69 5.58 6.34
N ARG A 88 21.62 5.22 7.05
CA ARG A 88 20.29 5.83 6.91
C ARG A 88 20.05 6.95 7.92
N ALA A 89 19.37 8.00 7.47
CA ALA A 89 19.09 9.19 8.27
C ALA A 89 18.12 8.91 9.42
N ASP A 90 17.17 7.99 9.24
CA ASP A 90 16.17 7.65 10.27
C ASP A 90 16.75 6.89 11.47
N PHE A 91 17.96 6.32 11.33
CA PHE A 91 18.73 5.73 12.42
C PHE A 91 19.87 6.63 12.90
N GLY A 92 20.03 7.84 12.34
CA GLY A 92 21.15 8.73 12.64
C GLY A 92 22.51 8.18 12.19
N LEU A 93 22.53 7.22 11.25
CA LEU A 93 23.75 6.53 10.80
C LEU A 93 24.37 7.16 9.56
N GLY A 94 23.63 8.01 8.84
CA GLY A 94 24.11 8.62 7.61
C GLY A 94 23.01 9.40 6.87
N PRO A 95 23.28 9.89 5.66
CA PRO A 95 22.39 10.83 4.97
C PRO A 95 21.27 10.17 4.15
N LEU A 96 21.22 8.84 4.04
CA LEU A 96 20.28 8.18 3.13
C LEU A 96 18.82 8.29 3.58
N THR A 97 17.96 8.60 2.62
CA THR A 97 16.50 8.68 2.76
C THR A 97 15.77 7.35 2.52
N ASN A 98 16.53 6.27 2.28
CA ASN A 98 16.00 4.92 2.14
C ASN A 98 15.14 4.55 3.36
N LEU A 99 13.94 4.00 3.11
CA LEU A 99 12.99 3.61 4.16
C LEU A 99 13.13 2.14 4.59
N THR A 100 13.96 1.37 3.89
CA THR A 100 14.26 -0.05 4.12
C THR A 100 15.77 -0.26 4.01
N ASP A 101 16.25 -1.42 4.45
CA ASP A 101 17.67 -1.78 4.33
C ASP A 101 18.07 -2.19 2.91
N GLY A 102 17.21 -1.97 1.90
CA GLY A 102 17.34 -2.55 0.56
C GLY A 102 16.92 -4.02 0.52
N GLY A 103 16.93 -4.62 -0.68
CA GLY A 103 16.41 -5.98 -0.86
C GLY A 103 15.00 -6.03 -1.45
N GLU A 104 14.55 -7.23 -1.85
CA GLU A 104 13.16 -7.43 -2.24
C GLU A 104 12.22 -7.35 -1.03
N GLY A 105 11.22 -6.47 -1.13
CA GLY A 105 10.20 -6.31 -0.11
C GLY A 105 10.61 -5.44 1.09
N ALA A 106 9.63 -5.11 1.92
CA ALA A 106 9.74 -4.18 3.04
C ALA A 106 10.44 -4.78 4.27
N THR A 107 11.68 -5.28 4.09
CA THR A 107 12.51 -5.72 5.23
C THR A 107 13.05 -4.50 5.97
N ASN A 108 12.86 -4.47 7.30
CA ASN A 108 13.29 -3.37 8.18
C ASN A 108 12.84 -1.96 7.75
N LEU A 109 11.53 -1.81 7.57
CA LEU A 109 10.91 -0.49 7.45
C LEU A 109 11.35 0.45 8.58
N SER A 110 11.60 1.71 8.22
CA SER A 110 11.84 2.81 9.16
C SER A 110 10.88 2.77 10.35
N PRO A 111 11.35 3.00 11.59
CA PRO A 111 10.48 3.12 12.75
C PRO A 111 9.33 4.12 12.54
N ILE A 112 9.62 5.26 11.88
CA ILE A 112 8.63 6.29 11.54
C ILE A 112 7.58 5.72 10.56
N SER A 113 8.02 5.00 9.53
CA SER A 113 7.12 4.35 8.57
C SER A 113 6.28 3.26 9.22
N LYS A 114 6.86 2.46 10.13
CA LYS A 114 6.15 1.42 10.91
C LYS A 114 5.08 2.06 11.80
N GLU A 115 5.42 3.14 12.52
CA GLU A 115 4.50 3.79 13.42
C GLU A 115 3.38 4.52 12.67
N LYS A 116 3.70 5.23 11.58
CA LYS A 116 2.68 5.82 10.71
C LYS A 116 1.75 4.76 10.11
N HIS A 117 2.30 3.60 9.72
CA HIS A 117 1.50 2.50 9.19
C HIS A 117 0.62 1.86 10.28
N ARG A 118 1.13 1.73 11.50
CA ARG A 118 0.40 1.19 12.66
C ARG A 118 -0.74 2.12 13.09
N THR A 119 -0.43 3.39 13.36
CA THR A 119 -1.39 4.44 13.77
C THR A 119 -2.55 4.61 12.79
N THR A 120 -2.27 4.63 11.47
CA THR A 120 -3.32 4.75 10.44
C THR A 120 -4.28 3.54 10.40
N LEU A 121 -3.75 2.34 10.70
CA LEU A 121 -4.48 1.08 10.52
C LEU A 121 -5.27 0.66 11.76
N SER A 122 -4.77 0.95 12.96
CA SER A 122 -5.38 0.53 14.22
C SER A 122 -6.30 1.57 14.84
N GLY A 123 -6.00 2.87 14.66
CA GLY A 123 -6.87 4.03 14.94
C GLY A 123 -7.87 3.93 16.10
N ILE A 124 -7.52 3.35 17.24
CA ILE A 124 -8.26 3.56 18.50
C ILE A 124 -7.42 4.57 19.26
N SER A 125 -7.64 5.86 19.03
CA SER A 125 -7.00 6.91 19.85
C SER A 125 -7.76 7.10 21.17
N GLY A 126 -9.03 6.68 21.22
CA GLY A 126 -9.90 6.91 22.37
C GLY A 126 -10.38 8.36 22.45
N GLU A 127 -10.19 9.14 21.39
CA GLU A 127 -10.55 10.55 21.32
C GLU A 127 -11.98 10.77 20.77
N GLY A 128 -12.68 9.70 20.39
CA GLY A 128 -14.11 9.74 20.04
C GLY A 128 -14.38 10.27 18.63
N GLY A 129 -13.38 10.29 17.74
CA GLY A 129 -13.54 10.71 16.35
C GLY A 129 -14.25 9.68 15.47
N GLU A 130 -14.62 10.07 14.24
CA GLU A 130 -15.27 9.19 13.25
C GLU A 130 -14.51 7.86 13.06
N ARG A 131 -13.18 7.89 13.11
CA ARG A 131 -12.32 6.70 12.99
C ARG A 131 -12.54 5.71 14.12
N ASP A 132 -12.58 6.19 15.37
CA ASP A 132 -12.83 5.37 16.55
C ASP A 132 -14.22 4.71 16.45
N ILE A 133 -15.24 5.47 16.03
CA ILE A 133 -16.61 4.98 15.87
C ILE A 133 -16.68 3.86 14.83
N VAL A 134 -16.08 4.05 13.66
CA VAL A 134 -16.02 3.04 12.59
C VAL A 134 -15.25 1.80 13.03
N ASN A 135 -14.17 1.98 13.81
CA ASN A 135 -13.36 0.87 14.31
C ASN A 135 -14.11 0.06 15.38
N THR A 136 -14.81 0.73 16.30
CA THR A 136 -15.67 0.08 17.30
C THR A 136 -16.81 -0.68 16.62
N TYR A 137 -17.47 -0.09 15.62
CA TYR A 137 -18.47 -0.79 14.81
C TYR A 137 -17.87 -2.07 14.19
N PHE A 138 -16.70 -1.96 13.56
CA PHE A 138 -16.03 -3.09 12.91
C PHE A 138 -15.69 -4.22 13.89
N HIS A 139 -15.11 -3.90 15.05
CA HIS A 139 -14.79 -4.90 16.08
C HIS A 139 -16.03 -5.57 16.68
N GLY A 140 -17.17 -4.87 16.68
CA GLY A 140 -18.46 -5.42 17.13
C GLY A 140 -19.19 -6.30 16.11
N LEU A 141 -18.69 -6.45 14.87
CA LEU A 141 -19.38 -7.21 13.81
C LEU A 141 -19.41 -8.72 14.09
N HIS A 142 -18.30 -9.26 14.59
CA HIS A 142 -18.08 -10.69 14.73
C HIS A 142 -16.93 -10.96 15.72
N PRO A 143 -16.93 -12.07 16.49
CA PRO A 143 -15.80 -12.41 17.38
C PRO A 143 -14.44 -12.44 16.68
N ALA A 144 -14.40 -12.88 15.42
CA ALA A 144 -13.17 -12.90 14.62
C ALA A 144 -12.65 -11.50 14.23
N ALA A 145 -13.45 -10.45 14.39
CA ALA A 145 -13.02 -9.07 14.19
C ALA A 145 -12.22 -8.51 15.36
N ILE A 146 -12.36 -9.09 16.56
CA ILE A 146 -11.70 -8.64 17.78
C ILE A 146 -10.18 -8.75 17.61
N GLY A 147 -9.44 -7.69 17.94
CA GLY A 147 -7.98 -7.66 17.88
C GLY A 147 -7.38 -7.53 16.48
N ILE A 148 -8.19 -7.37 15.42
CA ILE A 148 -7.67 -7.05 14.09
C ILE A 148 -7.13 -5.61 14.06
N ALA A 149 -5.81 -5.46 14.11
CA ALA A 149 -5.16 -4.15 14.07
C ALA A 149 -5.21 -3.43 12.70
N SER A 150 -5.55 -4.14 11.61
CA SER A 150 -5.60 -3.55 10.27
C SER A 150 -7.03 -3.56 9.74
N ILE A 151 -7.77 -2.51 10.10
CA ILE A 151 -9.20 -2.43 9.86
C ILE A 151 -9.46 -2.14 8.38
N PRO A 152 -10.24 -2.99 7.68
CA PRO A 152 -10.43 -2.93 6.22
C PRO A 152 -11.51 -1.94 5.77
N VAL A 153 -12.01 -1.13 6.70
CA VAL A 153 -13.00 -0.06 6.48
C VAL A 153 -12.50 1.24 7.09
N LYS A 154 -13.03 2.39 6.66
CA LYS A 154 -12.68 3.70 7.20
C LYS A 154 -13.82 4.71 7.09
N PRO A 155 -13.78 5.82 7.86
CA PRO A 155 -14.67 6.95 7.64
C PRO A 155 -14.59 7.45 6.20
N LEU A 156 -15.73 7.85 5.66
CA LEU A 156 -15.80 8.40 4.31
C LEU A 156 -15.02 9.73 4.18
N SER A 157 -14.98 10.53 5.25
CA SER A 157 -14.20 11.78 5.34
C SER A 157 -12.70 11.57 5.07
N GLU A 158 -12.16 10.41 5.42
CA GLU A 158 -10.76 10.02 5.21
C GLU A 158 -10.52 9.24 3.91
N PHE A 159 -11.58 8.98 3.14
CA PHE A 159 -11.48 8.19 1.92
C PHE A 159 -10.89 9.00 0.77
N LYS A 160 -9.83 8.47 0.16
CA LYS A 160 -9.27 8.99 -1.08
C LYS A 160 -9.44 7.94 -2.17
N PRO A 161 -10.22 8.22 -3.22
CA PRO A 161 -10.46 7.25 -4.28
C PRO A 161 -9.14 6.93 -4.99
N ASN A 162 -8.90 5.64 -5.22
CA ASN A 162 -7.78 5.18 -6.03
C ASN A 162 -8.27 4.06 -6.92
N LYS A 163 -7.86 4.03 -8.18
CA LYS A 163 -8.16 2.92 -9.07
C LYS A 163 -7.44 1.68 -8.53
N ALA A 164 -8.21 0.65 -8.19
CA ALA A 164 -7.68 -0.65 -7.79
C ALA A 164 -6.71 -1.15 -8.87
N ARG A 165 -5.52 -1.61 -8.46
CA ARG A 165 -4.50 -2.16 -9.37
C ARG A 165 -4.33 -3.63 -9.01
N GLY A 166 -4.43 -4.49 -10.01
CA GLY A 166 -4.31 -5.92 -9.79
C GLY A 166 -2.95 -6.29 -9.20
N ASN A 167 -2.96 -7.23 -8.26
CA ASN A 167 -1.76 -7.78 -7.62
C ASN A 167 -1.76 -9.29 -7.90
N THR A 168 -0.65 -9.83 -8.38
CA THR A 168 -0.54 -11.20 -8.91
C THR A 168 -0.13 -12.24 -7.87
N LYS A 169 -0.19 -11.91 -6.58
CA LYS A 169 0.26 -12.83 -5.51
C LYS A 169 -0.92 -13.60 -4.90
N PRO A 170 -0.76 -14.90 -4.61
CA PRO A 170 -1.75 -15.69 -3.87
C PRO A 170 -2.07 -15.05 -2.52
N GLU A 171 -3.35 -14.97 -2.17
CA GLU A 171 -3.81 -14.44 -0.88
C GLU A 171 -3.75 -15.50 0.23
N SER A 172 -3.47 -15.06 1.47
CA SER A 172 -3.42 -15.94 2.65
C SER A 172 -4.78 -16.03 3.35
N ARG A 173 -5.02 -17.09 4.15
CA ARG A 173 -6.25 -17.24 4.98
C ARG A 173 -6.57 -16.01 5.84
N LYS A 174 -5.56 -15.39 6.45
CA LYS A 174 -5.72 -14.15 7.24
C LYS A 174 -6.19 -12.96 6.38
N ALA A 175 -5.78 -12.91 5.12
CA ALA A 175 -6.25 -11.90 4.18
C ALA A 175 -7.72 -12.12 3.80
N PHE A 176 -8.17 -13.38 3.67
CA PHE A 176 -9.58 -13.70 3.39
C PHE A 176 -10.51 -13.32 4.54
N LEU A 177 -10.15 -13.58 5.80
CA LEU A 177 -10.95 -13.14 6.94
C LEU A 177 -11.21 -11.62 6.93
N ARG A 178 -10.17 -10.82 6.63
CA ARG A 178 -10.32 -9.36 6.53
C ARG A 178 -11.23 -8.94 5.38
N GLN A 179 -11.23 -9.68 4.28
CA GLN A 179 -12.14 -9.43 3.16
C GLN A 179 -13.58 -9.76 3.57
N ALA A 180 -13.81 -10.93 4.15
CA ALA A 180 -15.12 -11.37 4.64
C ALA A 180 -15.73 -10.37 5.64
N LEU A 181 -14.95 -9.94 6.64
CA LEU A 181 -15.40 -8.96 7.63
C LEU A 181 -15.69 -7.59 7.02
N ALA A 182 -14.96 -7.17 5.99
CA ALA A 182 -15.25 -5.91 5.28
C ALA A 182 -16.59 -5.97 4.54
N LEU A 183 -16.90 -7.10 3.89
CA LEU A 183 -18.21 -7.32 3.27
C LEU A 183 -19.31 -7.38 4.32
N LEU A 184 -19.10 -8.13 5.42
CA LEU A 184 -20.04 -8.23 6.53
C LEU A 184 -20.39 -6.85 7.11
N ALA A 185 -19.41 -5.95 7.22
CA ALA A 185 -19.62 -4.59 7.70
C ALA A 185 -20.72 -3.86 6.91
N SER A 186 -20.64 -3.92 5.58
CA SER A 186 -21.63 -3.29 4.69
C SER A 186 -22.94 -4.08 4.62
N ILE A 187 -22.87 -5.42 4.53
CA ILE A 187 -24.05 -6.30 4.53
C ILE A 187 -24.92 -6.03 5.76
N ARG A 188 -24.32 -5.98 6.95
CA ARG A 188 -25.03 -5.73 8.22
C ARG A 188 -25.61 -4.32 8.26
N ALA A 189 -24.85 -3.32 7.82
CA ALA A 189 -25.30 -1.93 7.80
C ALA A 189 -26.51 -1.69 6.89
N HIS A 190 -26.64 -2.48 5.81
CA HIS A 190 -27.75 -2.37 4.85
C HIS A 190 -28.85 -3.41 5.06
N GLY A 191 -28.70 -4.34 6.01
CA GLY A 191 -29.65 -5.43 6.20
C GLY A 191 -29.80 -6.33 4.96
N VAL A 192 -28.72 -6.56 4.21
CA VAL A 192 -28.75 -7.43 3.02
C VAL A 192 -28.89 -8.88 3.48
N THR A 193 -30.13 -9.35 3.56
CA THR A 193 -30.47 -10.73 3.94
C THR A 193 -31.65 -11.24 3.10
N PRO A 194 -31.62 -12.48 2.58
CA PRO A 194 -30.50 -13.42 2.66
C PRO A 194 -29.32 -12.98 1.77
N VAL A 195 -28.10 -13.32 2.20
CA VAL A 195 -26.91 -13.18 1.35
C VAL A 195 -26.82 -14.41 0.45
N ALA A 196 -26.74 -14.20 -0.85
CA ALA A 196 -26.58 -15.23 -1.87
C ALA A 196 -25.55 -14.81 -2.93
N ILE A 197 -25.17 -15.75 -3.79
CA ILE A 197 -24.38 -15.45 -5.00
C ILE A 197 -25.10 -14.36 -5.81
N GLY A 198 -24.36 -13.34 -6.25
CA GLY A 198 -24.92 -12.18 -6.96
C GLY A 198 -25.47 -11.08 -6.06
N SER A 199 -25.41 -11.23 -4.73
CA SER A 199 -25.86 -10.16 -3.82
C SER A 199 -25.12 -8.86 -4.09
N ARG A 200 -25.90 -7.77 -4.14
CA ARG A 200 -25.42 -6.41 -4.36
C ARG A 200 -25.13 -5.76 -3.02
N ILE A 201 -23.86 -5.45 -2.77
CA ILE A 201 -23.35 -4.93 -1.51
C ILE A 201 -22.78 -3.54 -1.79
N PRO A 202 -23.43 -2.45 -1.35
CA PRO A 202 -22.88 -1.11 -1.51
C PRO A 202 -21.51 -0.99 -0.85
N ARG A 203 -20.56 -0.34 -1.52
CA ARG A 203 -19.21 -0.16 -0.97
C ARG A 203 -19.20 0.80 0.23
N ARG A 204 -20.03 1.84 0.16
CA ARG A 204 -20.28 2.82 1.22
C ARG A 204 -21.43 2.34 2.10
N PHE A 205 -21.31 2.54 3.41
CA PHE A 205 -22.31 2.17 4.42
C PHE A 205 -22.30 3.17 5.59
N VAL A 206 -23.16 3.00 6.57
CA VAL A 206 -23.18 3.81 7.81
C VAL A 206 -22.81 2.92 8.99
N ALA A 207 -21.82 3.33 9.77
CA ALA A 207 -21.33 2.64 10.95
C ALA A 207 -21.58 3.52 12.18
N ASN A 208 -22.58 3.19 13.00
CA ASN A 208 -22.99 3.98 14.18
C ASN A 208 -23.09 5.49 13.85
N ASP A 209 -23.96 5.82 12.88
CA ASP A 209 -24.21 7.18 12.38
C ASP A 209 -23.04 7.88 11.65
N VAL A 210 -21.89 7.21 11.50
CA VAL A 210 -20.75 7.73 10.73
C VAL A 210 -20.73 7.11 9.32
N PRO A 211 -20.74 7.92 8.25
CA PRO A 211 -20.52 7.43 6.90
C PRO A 211 -19.16 6.73 6.78
N ALA A 212 -19.17 5.49 6.32
CA ALA A 212 -18.00 4.62 6.22
C ALA A 212 -17.92 3.94 4.84
N ILE A 213 -16.74 3.41 4.51
CA ILE A 213 -16.50 2.77 3.21
C ILE A 213 -15.47 1.65 3.30
N ILE A 214 -15.65 0.62 2.47
CA ILE A 214 -14.66 -0.44 2.25
C ILE A 214 -13.40 0.14 1.57
N GLU A 215 -12.25 -0.08 2.19
CA GLU A 215 -10.97 0.54 1.81
C GLU A 215 -10.44 0.03 0.46
N ASN A 216 -9.71 0.87 -0.29
CA ASN A 216 -9.19 0.50 -1.62
C ASN A 216 -8.31 -0.75 -1.57
N GLY A 217 -7.47 -0.87 -0.54
CA GLY A 217 -6.53 -1.97 -0.39
C GLY A 217 -7.24 -3.32 -0.27
N VAL A 218 -8.28 -3.41 0.56
CA VAL A 218 -9.04 -4.66 0.71
C VAL A 218 -9.89 -4.95 -0.53
N LEU A 219 -10.54 -3.95 -1.13
CA LEU A 219 -11.34 -4.15 -2.34
C LEU A 219 -10.47 -4.65 -3.50
N SER A 220 -9.29 -4.06 -3.69
CA SER A 220 -8.37 -4.49 -4.74
C SER A 220 -8.00 -5.96 -4.60
N ARG A 221 -7.84 -6.48 -3.38
CA ARG A 221 -7.54 -7.91 -3.12
C ARG A 221 -8.74 -8.81 -3.38
N MET A 222 -9.94 -8.36 -3.01
CA MET A 222 -11.20 -9.06 -3.31
C MET A 222 -11.38 -9.23 -4.82
N LEU A 223 -11.14 -8.16 -5.60
CA LEU A 223 -11.20 -8.19 -7.06
C LEU A 223 -10.18 -9.18 -7.65
N ASN A 224 -8.94 -9.16 -7.16
CA ASN A 224 -7.90 -10.08 -7.64
C ASN A 224 -8.20 -11.55 -7.31
N SER A 225 -8.88 -11.78 -6.20
CA SER A 225 -9.22 -13.12 -5.72
C SER A 225 -10.61 -13.57 -6.19
N ASP A 226 -11.26 -12.82 -7.08
CA ASP A 226 -12.62 -13.07 -7.56
C ASP A 226 -13.63 -13.29 -6.42
N ILE A 227 -13.53 -12.51 -5.35
CA ILE A 227 -14.49 -12.51 -4.23
C ILE A 227 -15.70 -11.63 -4.53
N VAL A 228 -15.46 -10.50 -5.20
CA VAL A 228 -16.51 -9.61 -5.68
C VAL A 228 -16.16 -9.10 -7.07
N ARG A 229 -17.18 -8.65 -7.79
CA ARG A 229 -17.06 -7.81 -8.98
C ARG A 229 -17.61 -6.42 -8.67
N VAL A 230 -17.18 -5.40 -9.40
CA VAL A 230 -17.69 -4.03 -9.25
C VAL A 230 -18.63 -3.72 -10.42
N GLU A 231 -19.82 -3.19 -10.13
CA GLU A 231 -20.73 -2.71 -11.18
C GLU A 231 -20.12 -1.50 -11.91
N THR A 232 -20.24 -1.49 -13.24
CA THR A 232 -19.67 -0.44 -14.09
C THR A 232 -20.48 0.85 -14.00
N GLY A 233 -19.81 2.00 -14.17
CA GLY A 233 -20.48 3.30 -14.29
C GLY A 233 -20.65 4.07 -12.98
N HIS A 234 -20.21 3.50 -11.86
CA HIS A 234 -20.23 4.17 -10.56
C HIS A 234 -18.91 4.89 -10.26
N ARG A 235 -19.01 5.98 -9.49
CA ARG A 235 -17.83 6.60 -8.87
C ARG A 235 -17.22 5.65 -7.82
N PRO A 236 -15.91 5.69 -7.55
CA PRO A 236 -15.29 4.78 -6.58
C PRO A 236 -15.89 4.78 -5.18
N ASP A 237 -16.49 5.90 -4.76
CA ASP A 237 -17.19 6.07 -3.48
C ASP A 237 -18.66 5.61 -3.48
N GLU A 238 -19.19 5.25 -4.65
CA GLU A 238 -20.57 4.82 -4.90
C GLU A 238 -20.65 3.43 -5.54
N GLU A 239 -19.52 2.72 -5.63
CA GLU A 239 -19.44 1.38 -6.21
C GLU A 239 -20.38 0.40 -5.52
N VAL A 240 -20.99 -0.48 -6.31
CA VAL A 240 -21.74 -1.63 -5.83
C VAL A 240 -20.92 -2.89 -6.10
N LEU A 241 -20.70 -3.68 -5.06
CA LEU A 241 -19.95 -4.92 -5.10
C LEU A 241 -20.93 -6.09 -5.31
N VAL A 242 -20.69 -6.91 -6.32
CA VAL A 242 -21.49 -8.10 -6.61
C VAL A 242 -20.74 -9.32 -6.10
N LEU A 243 -21.33 -10.03 -5.14
CA LEU A 243 -20.74 -11.23 -4.53
C LEU A 243 -20.63 -12.36 -5.58
N THR A 244 -19.45 -12.92 -5.77
CA THR A 244 -19.24 -14.05 -6.68
C THR A 244 -19.55 -15.38 -5.99
N GLU A 245 -19.54 -16.47 -6.76
CA GLU A 245 -19.63 -17.84 -6.20
C GLU A 245 -18.50 -18.11 -5.20
N ARG A 246 -17.25 -17.84 -5.60
CA ARG A 246 -16.09 -17.98 -4.71
C ARG A 246 -16.22 -17.10 -3.48
N GLY A 247 -16.63 -15.85 -3.65
CA GLY A 247 -16.83 -14.92 -2.53
C GLY A 247 -17.88 -15.40 -1.54
N PHE A 248 -18.97 -15.99 -2.01
CA PHE A 248 -20.00 -16.59 -1.16
C PHE A 248 -19.44 -17.77 -0.33
N HIS A 249 -18.67 -18.67 -0.95
CA HIS A 249 -18.03 -19.77 -0.24
C HIS A 249 -17.03 -19.29 0.82
N GLU A 250 -16.17 -18.33 0.48
CA GLU A 250 -15.16 -17.81 1.41
C GLU A 250 -15.80 -17.00 2.55
N LEU A 251 -16.87 -16.24 2.27
CA LEU A 251 -17.64 -15.53 3.29
C LEU A 251 -18.27 -16.51 4.29
N SER A 252 -18.86 -17.60 3.79
CA SER A 252 -19.50 -18.64 4.61
C SER A 252 -18.50 -19.50 5.40
N ALA A 253 -17.26 -19.60 4.93
CA ALA A 253 -16.20 -20.33 5.61
C ALA A 253 -15.48 -19.48 6.68
N ALA A 254 -15.51 -18.16 6.53
CA ALA A 254 -14.79 -17.22 7.40
C ALA A 254 -15.62 -16.65 8.56
N LEU A 255 -16.95 -16.76 8.49
CA LEU A 255 -17.94 -16.21 9.43
C LEU A 255 -18.94 -17.29 9.83
#